data_AF-A0A831TPW1-F1
#
_entry.id   AF-A0A831TPW1-F1
#
_cell.length_a   1.000
_cell.length_b   1.000
_cell.length_c   1.000
_cell.angle_alpha   90.00
_cell.angle_beta   90.00
_cell.angle_gamma   90.00
#
_symmetry.space_group_name_H-M   'P 1'
#
loop_
_entity.id
_entity.type
_entity.pdbx_description
1 polymer ?
#
loop_
_entity_poly.entity_id
_entity_poly.type
_entity_poly.pdbx_seq_one_letter_code
_entity_poly.pdbx_strand_id
1 'polypeptide(L)'
;RRLSQAGIPVIGHLGLTPQAVHELGGFRLQGKEPESARRLLDDALVLQEAGASALVLELVPVEVAARITQSLRIPTIGIGAGPHCDGQVQVMHDLLGLFEGFQPRHVKRYAELGQLAEQAFAAYVREVRSGAFPAPEQSFSVPAAVEPLEPTDRPAK
;
A
#
# COMPACT_ATOMS: atom_id res chain seq x y z
N ARG A 1 -17.62 13.41 15.32
CA ARG A 1 -18.90 14.14 15.53
C ARG A 1 -19.16 15.20 14.46
N ARG A 2 -18.47 16.35 14.43
CA ARG A 2 -18.77 17.42 13.45
C ARG A 2 -18.78 16.97 11.99
N LEU A 3 -17.77 16.20 11.55
CA LEU A 3 -17.70 15.66 10.18
C LEU A 3 -18.91 14.79 9.84
N SER A 4 -19.21 13.81 10.69
CA SER A 4 -20.37 12.92 10.54
C SER A 4 -21.70 13.68 10.54
N GLN A 5 -21.87 14.65 11.45
CA GLN A 5 -23.06 15.52 11.50
C GLN A 5 -23.21 16.40 10.25
N ALA A 6 -22.11 16.72 9.57
CA ALA A 6 -22.11 17.42 8.28
C ALA A 6 -22.36 16.48 7.10
N GLY A 7 -22.65 15.19 7.34
CA GLY A 7 -22.91 14.19 6.30
C GLY A 7 -21.65 13.60 5.65
N ILE A 8 -20.46 13.82 6.22
CA ILE A 8 -19.20 13.26 5.72
C ILE A 8 -18.96 11.91 6.41
N PRO A 9 -18.97 10.77 5.69
CA PRO A 9 -18.62 9.47 6.27
C PRO A 9 -17.17 9.48 6.77
N VAL A 10 -16.94 8.93 7.95
CA VAL A 10 -15.61 8.89 8.58
C VAL A 10 -15.24 7.46 8.90
N ILE A 11 -14.06 7.04 8.45
CA ILE A 11 -13.45 5.78 8.86
C ILE A 11 -12.45 6.12 9.96
N GLY A 12 -12.67 5.59 11.16
CA GLY A 12 -11.69 5.68 12.25
C GLY A 12 -10.48 4.80 11.99
N HIS A 13 -9.36 5.09 12.64
CA HIS A 13 -8.17 4.24 12.59
C HIS A 13 -7.57 4.16 14.00
N LEU A 14 -7.53 2.96 14.57
CA LEU A 14 -6.92 2.66 15.87
C LEU A 14 -5.89 1.53 15.76
N GLY A 15 -5.09 1.36 16.82
CA GLY A 15 -3.93 0.49 16.81
C GLY A 15 -2.68 1.28 16.42
N LEU A 16 -1.80 0.69 15.62
CA LEU A 16 -0.68 1.42 15.05
C LEU A 16 -1.21 2.43 14.04
N THR A 17 -1.09 3.72 14.33
CA THR A 17 -1.36 4.78 13.35
C THR A 17 -0.03 5.28 12.77
N PRO A 18 0.32 4.96 11.51
CA PRO A 18 1.65 5.27 10.96
C PRO A 18 2.04 6.75 11.02
N GLN A 19 1.08 7.66 11.03
CA GLN A 19 1.30 9.11 11.19
C GLN A 19 1.94 9.47 12.54
N ALA A 20 1.73 8.66 13.57
CA ALA A 20 2.29 8.82 14.92
C ALA A 20 3.49 7.88 15.17
N VAL A 21 4.17 7.40 14.11
CA VAL A 21 5.24 6.41 14.23
C VAL A 21 6.35 6.81 15.21
N HIS A 22 6.69 8.09 15.30
CA HIS A 22 7.73 8.57 16.22
C HIS A 22 7.27 8.54 17.69
N GLU A 23 6.02 8.92 17.96
CA GLU A 23 5.42 8.87 19.29
C GLU A 23 5.23 7.42 19.76
N LEU A 24 4.90 6.52 18.84
CA LEU A 24 4.73 5.08 19.09
C LEU A 24 6.06 4.31 19.16
N GLY A 25 7.19 4.97 18.89
CA GLY A 25 8.52 4.37 18.93
C GLY A 25 8.80 3.38 17.79
N GLY A 26 8.14 3.57 16.64
CA GLY A 26 8.24 2.75 15.44
C GLY A 26 6.98 1.96 15.13
N PHE A 27 7.08 1.08 14.12
CA PHE A 27 6.02 0.16 13.71
C PHE A 27 5.87 -0.99 14.71
N ARG A 28 5.20 -0.73 15.84
CA ARG A 28 5.05 -1.69 16.95
C ARG A 28 3.60 -2.14 17.11
N LEU A 29 3.45 -3.38 17.59
CA LEU A 29 2.16 -3.95 17.98
C LEU A 29 1.53 -3.13 19.12
N GLN A 30 0.25 -2.78 18.98
CA GLN A 30 -0.51 -2.00 19.97
C GLN A 30 -1.51 -2.89 20.72
N GLY A 31 -1.84 -2.56 21.98
CA GLY A 31 -2.82 -3.34 22.74
C GLY A 31 -2.29 -4.66 23.31
N LYS A 32 -0.98 -4.82 23.44
CA LYS A 32 -0.36 -6.03 24.03
C LYS A 32 -0.64 -6.17 25.52
N GLU A 33 -0.60 -5.06 26.25
CA GLU A 33 -0.86 -5.03 27.69
C GLU A 33 -2.35 -4.82 27.98
N PRO A 34 -2.91 -5.43 29.04
CA PRO A 34 -4.35 -5.37 29.34
C PRO A 34 -4.93 -3.96 29.39
N GLU A 35 -4.18 -3.00 29.94
CA GLU A 35 -4.62 -1.60 30.02
C GLU A 35 -4.67 -0.95 28.64
N SER A 36 -3.67 -1.19 27.78
CA SER A 36 -3.64 -0.68 26.41
C SER A 36 -4.73 -1.32 25.56
N ALA A 37 -4.98 -2.62 25.70
CA ALA A 37 -6.08 -3.32 25.04
C ALA A 37 -7.45 -2.74 25.43
N ARG A 38 -7.64 -2.46 26.72
CA ARG A 38 -8.86 -1.82 27.22
C ARG A 38 -9.05 -0.43 26.65
N ARG A 39 -7.99 0.39 26.61
CA ARG A 39 -8.04 1.74 26.01
C ARG A 39 -8.45 1.68 24.53
N LEU A 40 -7.89 0.74 23.76
CA LEU A 40 -8.30 0.56 22.35
C LEU A 40 -9.79 0.24 22.19
N LEU A 41 -10.35 -0.60 23.08
CA LEU A 41 -11.78 -0.90 23.07
C LEU A 41 -12.62 0.33 23.43
N ASP A 42 -12.22 1.07 24.46
CA ASP A 42 -12.91 2.29 24.89
C ASP A 42 -12.88 3.35 23.78
N ASP A 43 -11.71 3.56 23.14
CA ASP A 43 -11.55 4.49 22.02
C ASP A 43 -12.39 4.08 20.80
N ALA A 44 -12.47 2.79 20.51
CA ALA A 44 -13.28 2.26 19.41
C ALA A 44 -14.76 2.56 19.61
N LEU A 45 -15.27 2.36 20.84
CA LEU A 45 -16.63 2.72 21.22
C LEU A 45 -16.86 4.22 21.12
N VAL A 46 -15.91 5.04 21.59
CA VAL A 46 -15.99 6.51 21.49
C VAL A 46 -16.07 6.97 20.04
N LEU A 47 -15.28 6.39 19.13
CA LEU A 47 -15.32 6.72 17.70
C LEU A 47 -16.64 6.34 17.06
N GLN A 48 -17.20 5.17 17.39
CA GLN A 48 -18.53 4.77 16.95
C GLN A 48 -19.60 5.77 17.44
N GLU A 49 -19.64 6.07 18.73
CA GLU A 49 -20.60 7.04 19.29
C GLU A 49 -20.36 8.47 18.78
N ALA A 50 -19.18 8.75 18.25
CA ALA A 50 -18.88 9.99 17.56
C ALA A 50 -19.38 10.04 16.10
N GLY A 51 -19.95 8.94 15.58
CA GLY A 51 -20.54 8.82 14.25
C GLY A 51 -19.57 8.29 13.18
N ALA A 52 -18.53 7.53 13.56
CA ALA A 52 -17.70 6.81 12.59
C ALA A 52 -18.56 5.78 11.84
N SER A 53 -18.31 5.62 10.54
CA SER A 53 -19.02 4.70 9.65
C SER A 53 -18.36 3.32 9.58
N ALA A 54 -17.06 3.25 9.88
CA ALA A 54 -16.26 2.03 9.96
C ALA A 54 -15.00 2.30 10.81
N LEU A 55 -14.26 1.25 11.16
CA LEU A 55 -13.02 1.34 11.92
C LEU A 55 -11.91 0.46 11.34
N VAL A 56 -10.76 1.04 11.03
CA VAL A 56 -9.52 0.30 10.74
C VAL A 56 -8.80 -0.05 12.04
N LEU A 57 -8.37 -1.30 12.16
CA LEU A 57 -7.51 -1.81 13.24
C LEU A 57 -6.17 -2.28 12.65
N GLU A 58 -5.09 -1.59 12.99
CA GLU A 58 -3.74 -1.88 12.47
C GLU A 58 -2.79 -2.39 13.56
N LEU A 59 -2.12 -3.53 13.31
CA LEU A 59 -1.19 -4.19 14.25
C LEU A 59 -1.73 -4.29 15.69
N VAL A 60 -2.86 -4.98 15.84
CA VAL A 60 -3.52 -5.26 17.12
C VAL A 60 -3.58 -6.78 17.34
N PRO A 61 -3.39 -7.30 18.59
CA PRO A 61 -3.57 -8.72 18.89
C PRO A 61 -4.93 -9.24 18.42
N VAL A 62 -4.93 -10.49 17.95
CA VAL A 62 -6.09 -11.14 17.33
C VAL A 62 -7.30 -11.16 18.28
N GLU A 63 -7.07 -11.44 19.56
CA GLU A 63 -8.09 -11.50 20.60
C GLU A 63 -8.69 -10.11 20.89
N VAL A 64 -7.86 -9.07 20.86
CA VAL A 64 -8.30 -7.68 21.07
C VAL A 64 -9.13 -7.20 19.89
N ALA A 65 -8.66 -7.45 18.66
CA ALA A 65 -9.40 -7.09 17.45
C ALA A 65 -10.74 -7.82 17.34
N ALA A 66 -10.78 -9.12 17.70
CA ALA A 66 -12.01 -9.89 17.77
C ALA A 66 -12.99 -9.30 18.80
N ARG A 67 -12.49 -8.92 19.99
CA ARG A 67 -13.32 -8.31 21.03
C ARG A 67 -13.88 -6.96 20.60
N ILE A 68 -13.07 -6.12 19.95
CA ILE A 68 -13.52 -4.83 19.43
C ILE A 68 -14.60 -5.07 18.36
N THR A 69 -14.36 -5.94 17.39
CA THR A 69 -15.32 -6.23 16.31
C THR A 69 -16.66 -6.72 16.87
N GLN A 70 -16.65 -7.62 17.86
CA GLN A 70 -17.87 -8.09 18.52
C GLN A 70 -18.61 -7.01 19.32
N SER A 71 -17.93 -5.94 19.73
CA SER A 71 -18.49 -4.88 20.57
C SER A 71 -19.06 -3.71 19.75
N LEU A 72 -18.67 -3.60 18.47
CA LEU A 72 -19.11 -2.52 17.59
C LEU A 72 -20.32 -2.93 16.74
N ARG A 73 -21.10 -1.93 16.35
CA ARG A 73 -22.21 -2.00 15.38
C ARG A 73 -21.77 -1.61 13.97
N ILE A 74 -20.62 -0.94 13.86
CA ILE A 74 -20.02 -0.51 12.60
C ILE A 74 -18.96 -1.53 12.16
N PRO A 75 -18.73 -1.71 10.85
CA PRO A 75 -17.78 -2.69 10.35
C PRO A 75 -16.34 -2.35 10.76
N THR A 76 -15.57 -3.39 11.09
CA THR A 76 -14.12 -3.30 11.33
C THR A 76 -13.32 -3.81 10.12
N ILE A 77 -12.18 -3.19 9.86
CA ILE A 77 -11.27 -3.54 8.76
C ILE A 77 -9.88 -3.78 9.35
N GLY A 78 -9.40 -5.01 9.27
CA GLY A 78 -8.11 -5.40 9.84
C GLY A 78 -6.94 -5.24 8.88
N ILE A 79 -5.79 -4.82 9.40
CA ILE A 79 -4.47 -4.96 8.76
C ILE A 79 -3.46 -5.39 9.82
N GLY A 80 -3.09 -6.68 9.79
CA GLY A 80 -2.34 -7.28 10.89
C GLY A 80 -3.10 -7.33 12.22
N ALA A 81 -4.43 -7.44 12.15
CA ALA A 81 -5.34 -7.55 13.31
C ALA A 81 -6.07 -8.91 13.37
N GLY A 82 -5.54 -9.93 12.69
CA GLY A 82 -6.14 -11.26 12.62
C GLY A 82 -7.39 -11.34 11.72
N PRO A 83 -8.00 -12.53 11.62
CA PRO A 83 -9.08 -12.80 10.67
C PRO A 83 -10.49 -12.43 11.19
N HIS A 84 -10.61 -11.92 12.42
CA HIS A 84 -11.90 -11.70 13.08
C HIS A 84 -12.48 -10.29 12.89
N CYS A 85 -11.82 -9.43 12.12
CA CYS A 85 -12.43 -8.19 11.62
C CYS A 85 -13.41 -8.51 10.48
N ASP A 86 -14.41 -7.66 10.24
CA ASP A 86 -15.42 -7.87 9.19
C ASP A 86 -14.84 -7.79 7.78
N GLY A 87 -13.76 -7.03 7.61
CA GLY A 87 -13.00 -6.91 6.37
C GLY A 87 -11.51 -6.89 6.61
N GLN A 88 -10.75 -6.90 5.52
CA GLN A 88 -9.29 -6.82 5.54
C GLN A 88 -8.81 -5.77 4.55
N VAL A 89 -7.72 -5.08 4.89
CA VAL A 89 -7.02 -4.16 3.99
C VAL A 89 -5.54 -4.50 3.99
N GLN A 90 -4.90 -4.35 2.84
CA GLN A 90 -3.46 -4.53 2.68
C GLN A 90 -2.96 -3.52 1.65
N VAL A 91 -1.68 -3.16 1.74
CA VAL A 91 -1.02 -2.34 0.71
C VAL A 91 -0.76 -3.21 -0.52
N MET A 92 -1.26 -2.77 -1.67
CA MET A 92 -1.15 -3.51 -2.93
C MET A 92 0.30 -3.90 -3.27
N HIS A 93 1.25 -2.99 -3.08
CA HIS A 93 2.66 -3.23 -3.37
C HIS A 93 3.25 -4.36 -2.54
N ASP A 94 2.85 -4.47 -1.26
CA ASP A 94 3.30 -5.52 -0.38
C ASP A 94 2.69 -6.87 -0.77
N LEU A 95 1.42 -6.88 -1.20
CA LEU A 95 0.77 -8.10 -1.73
C LEU A 95 1.43 -8.60 -3.01
N LEU A 96 1.79 -7.68 -3.91
CA LEU A 96 2.34 -7.99 -5.23
C LEU A 96 3.86 -8.18 -5.23
N GLY A 97 4.53 -8.02 -4.09
CA GLY A 97 5.98 -8.18 -3.99
C GLY A 97 6.74 -7.23 -4.91
N LEU A 98 6.31 -5.96 -4.99
CA LEU A 98 6.95 -4.97 -5.87
C LEU A 98 8.28 -4.44 -5.32
N PHE A 99 8.53 -4.60 -4.02
CA PHE A 99 9.76 -4.14 -3.37
C PHE A 99 10.34 -5.25 -2.51
N GLU A 100 11.67 -5.39 -2.51
CA GLU A 100 12.36 -6.47 -1.76
C GLU A 100 12.81 -6.07 -0.35
N GLY A 101 12.92 -4.76 -0.05
CA GLY A 101 13.60 -4.28 1.15
C GLY A 101 12.88 -4.55 2.47
N PHE A 102 11.61 -4.16 2.58
CA PHE A 102 10.83 -4.29 3.82
C PHE A 102 9.58 -5.12 3.56
N GLN A 103 9.41 -6.19 4.33
CA GLN A 103 8.20 -6.99 4.32
C GLN A 103 7.54 -6.93 5.70
N PRO A 104 6.36 -6.27 5.82
CA PRO A 104 5.61 -6.32 7.07
C PRO A 104 5.22 -7.77 7.40
N ARG A 105 5.41 -8.18 8.66
CA ARG A 105 5.13 -9.57 9.09
C ARG A 105 3.68 -10.03 8.88
N HIS A 106 2.74 -9.09 8.80
CA HIS A 106 1.33 -9.38 8.61
C HIS A 106 0.92 -9.50 7.13
N VAL A 107 1.85 -9.30 6.19
CA VAL A 107 1.56 -9.41 4.76
C VAL A 107 1.97 -10.78 4.23
N LYS A 108 1.04 -11.42 3.52
CA LYS A 108 1.31 -12.53 2.62
C LYS A 108 1.52 -11.98 1.21
N ARG A 109 2.66 -12.28 0.60
CA ARG A 109 2.90 -12.02 -0.83
C ARG A 109 2.12 -13.04 -1.67
N TYR A 110 1.44 -12.53 -2.69
CA TYR A 110 0.70 -13.31 -3.68
C TYR A 110 1.41 -13.34 -5.04
N ALA A 111 2.38 -12.44 -5.25
CA ALA A 111 3.26 -12.42 -6.40
C ALA A 111 4.62 -11.80 -6.01
N GLU A 112 5.63 -11.99 -6.86
CA GLU A 112 6.94 -11.33 -6.77
C GLU A 112 7.16 -10.49 -8.04
N LEU A 113 6.30 -9.50 -8.25
CA LEU A 113 6.31 -8.69 -9.47
C LEU A 113 7.57 -7.83 -9.59
N GLY A 114 8.20 -7.44 -8.47
CA GLY A 114 9.47 -6.71 -8.49
C GLY A 114 10.56 -7.48 -9.23
N GLN A 115 10.74 -8.76 -8.90
CA GLN A 115 11.72 -9.64 -9.55
C GLN A 115 11.44 -9.82 -11.04
N LEU A 116 10.17 -9.97 -11.40
CA LEU A 116 9.77 -10.09 -12.80
C LEU A 116 10.06 -8.79 -13.57
N ALA A 117 9.79 -7.63 -12.97
CA ALA A 117 10.11 -6.34 -13.56
C ALA A 117 11.63 -6.18 -13.75
N GLU A 118 12.44 -6.52 -12.75
CA GLU A 118 13.89 -6.47 -12.85
C GLU A 118 14.43 -7.33 -13.99
N GLN A 119 13.92 -8.55 -14.13
CA GLN A 119 14.28 -9.45 -15.23
C GLN A 119 13.89 -8.85 -16.60
N ALA A 120 12.68 -8.29 -16.71
CA ALA A 120 12.22 -7.66 -17.94
C ALA A 120 13.09 -6.46 -18.33
N PHE A 121 13.41 -5.59 -17.38
CA PHE A 121 14.28 -4.44 -17.65
C PHE A 121 15.71 -4.86 -17.98
N ALA A 122 16.25 -5.89 -17.32
CA ALA A 122 17.57 -6.42 -17.64
C ALA A 122 17.64 -7.03 -19.05
N ALA A 123 16.59 -7.73 -19.47
CA ALA A 123 16.46 -8.26 -20.83
C ALA A 123 16.39 -7.13 -21.86
N TYR A 124 15.51 -6.16 -21.64
CA TYR A 124 15.39 -4.98 -22.49
C TYR A 124 16.71 -4.22 -22.64
N VAL A 125 17.41 -3.93 -21.54
CA VAL A 125 18.71 -3.26 -21.55
C VAL A 125 19.75 -4.05 -22.34
N ARG A 126 19.74 -5.39 -22.23
CA ARG A 126 20.65 -6.27 -22.98
C ARG A 126 20.37 -6.18 -24.48
N GLU A 127 19.11 -6.26 -24.88
CA GLU A 127 18.71 -6.23 -26.30
C GLU A 127 18.97 -4.86 -26.94
N VAL A 128 18.74 -3.76 -26.21
CA VAL A 128 19.12 -2.41 -26.67
C VAL A 128 20.63 -2.31 -26.86
N ARG A 129 21.42 -2.80 -25.90
CA ARG A 129 22.90 -2.73 -25.98
C ARG A 129 23.48 -3.62 -27.07
N SER A 130 22.86 -4.76 -27.37
CA SER A 130 23.28 -5.63 -28.46
C SER A 130 22.74 -5.19 -29.83
N GLY A 131 21.84 -4.20 -29.87
CA GLY A 131 21.13 -3.80 -31.09
C GLY A 131 20.08 -4.82 -31.57
N ALA A 132 19.71 -5.78 -30.72
CA ALA A 132 18.63 -6.73 -31.01
C ALA A 132 17.24 -6.07 -30.92
N PHE A 133 17.13 -5.03 -30.08
CA PHE A 133 15.95 -4.17 -30.01
C PHE A 133 16.30 -2.72 -30.37
N PRO A 134 15.45 -2.01 -31.15
CA PRO A 134 14.24 -2.51 -31.80
C PRO A 134 14.55 -3.45 -32.98
N ALA A 135 13.70 -4.47 -33.17
CA ALA A 135 13.75 -5.35 -34.34
C ALA A 135 12.92 -4.74 -35.49
N PRO A 136 12.95 -5.33 -36.71
CA PRO A 136 12.16 -4.84 -37.84
C PRO A 136 10.65 -4.72 -37.53
N GLU A 137 10.09 -5.60 -36.71
CA GLU A 137 8.67 -5.60 -36.35
C GLU A 137 8.28 -4.41 -35.44
N GLN A 138 9.25 -3.83 -34.74
CA GLN A 138 9.06 -2.59 -33.96
C GLN A 138 9.64 -1.36 -34.68
N SER A 139 10.01 -1.49 -35.95
CA SER A 139 10.63 -0.44 -36.74
C SER A 139 9.77 -0.09 -37.95
N PHE A 140 9.78 1.18 -38.34
CA PHE A 140 9.04 1.66 -39.51
C PHE A 140 10.01 2.36 -40.47
N SER A 141 9.86 2.11 -41.77
CA SER A 141 10.65 2.74 -42.82
C SER A 141 9.79 3.68 -43.66
N VAL A 142 10.44 4.70 -44.22
CA VAL A 142 9.83 5.55 -45.24
C VAL A 142 10.26 5.08 -46.63
N PRO A 143 9.35 5.03 -47.62
CA PRO A 143 9.66 4.61 -48.98
C PRO A 143 10.30 5.76 -49.79
N ALA A 144 11.43 6.30 -49.34
CA ALA A 144 12.36 7.16 -50.09
C ALA A 144 13.53 7.55 -49.18
N ALA A 145 14.72 7.77 -49.76
CA ALA A 145 15.86 8.30 -49.02
C ALA A 145 15.47 9.67 -48.44
N VAL A 146 15.50 9.78 -47.10
CA VAL A 146 15.48 11.08 -46.44
C VAL A 146 16.76 11.78 -46.88
N GLU A 147 16.65 12.83 -47.70
CA GLU A 147 17.80 13.62 -48.09
C GLU A 147 18.47 14.16 -46.82
N PRO A 148 19.81 14.06 -46.69
CA PRO A 148 20.53 14.66 -45.59
C PRO A 148 20.17 16.15 -45.52
N LEU A 149 19.78 16.64 -44.35
CA LEU A 149 19.70 18.08 -44.12
C LEU A 149 21.07 18.68 -44.46
N GLU A 150 21.09 19.68 -45.35
CA GLU A 150 22.30 20.45 -45.60
C GLU A 150 22.84 20.95 -44.25
N PRO A 151 24.18 21.00 -44.07
CA PRO A 151 24.81 21.50 -42.86
C PRO A 151 24.52 23.00 -42.70
N THR A 152 23.32 23.33 -42.25
CA THR A 152 22.94 24.65 -41.81
C THR A 152 23.00 24.66 -40.28
N ASP A 153 23.93 25.46 -39.77
CA ASP A 153 24.03 25.98 -38.40
C ASP A 153 23.37 25.15 -37.30
N ARG A 154 23.86 23.92 -37.08
CA ARG A 154 23.65 23.31 -35.76
C ARG A 154 24.44 24.13 -34.76
N PRO A 155 23.82 24.75 -33.74
CA PRO A 155 24.58 25.26 -32.62
C PRO A 155 25.33 24.08 -31.99
N ALA A 156 26.64 24.28 -31.77
CA ALA A 156 27.49 23.29 -31.15
C ALA A 156 26.85 22.80 -29.83
N LYS A 157 26.80 21.48 -29.64
CA LYS A 157 26.44 20.87 -28.35
C LYS A 157 27.64 20.82 -27.43
#